data_AF-A0A369GBJ6-F1
#
_entry.id   AF-A0A369GBJ6-F1
#
_cell.length_a   1.000
_cell.length_b   1.000
_cell.length_c   1.000
_cell.angle_alpha   90.00
_cell.angle_beta   90.00
_cell.angle_gamma   90.00
#
_symmetry.space_group_name_H-M   'P 1'
#
loop_
_entity.id
_entity.type
_entity.pdbx_description
1 polymer ?
#
loop_
_entity_poly.entity_id
_entity_poly.type
_entity_poly.pdbx_seq_one_letter_code
_entity_poly.pdbx_strand_id
1 'polypeptide(L)'
;MDSAATEGLIYFAIEAFLILLRLFMRWRAQTFRRLAMDDYLMSFALLLDIIGTVASCAVVFVAHGLANSGYESREDRKRMQSITDDERASLSPDSSEFRLRVQGSKAHLAGWTSFAALLWCLKLCWLFFYKRLGHRVHHMALKVNIGLGFCGVTFVALICVILFGCVPFEKSWQINPDPGGMILSL
;
A
#
# COMPACT_ATOMS: atom_id res chain seq x y z
N MET A 1 9.24 -21.70 -2.36
CA MET A 1 8.86 -20.36 -1.89
C MET A 1 9.30 -19.40 -2.95
N ASP A 2 8.39 -18.59 -3.47
CA ASP A 2 8.73 -17.61 -4.49
C ASP A 2 9.74 -16.60 -3.92
N SER A 3 10.82 -16.31 -4.66
CA SER A 3 11.90 -15.42 -4.18
C SER A 3 11.33 -14.06 -3.73
N ALA A 4 10.42 -13.51 -4.53
CA ALA A 4 9.78 -12.23 -4.27
C ALA A 4 8.97 -12.19 -2.95
N ALA A 5 8.26 -13.27 -2.62
CA ALA A 5 7.51 -13.35 -1.37
C ALA A 5 8.45 -13.43 -0.16
N THR A 6 9.57 -14.13 -0.31
CA THR A 6 10.60 -14.25 0.72
C THR A 6 11.28 -12.91 0.97
N GLU A 7 11.67 -12.22 -0.10
CA GLU A 7 12.26 -10.87 -0.04
C GLU A 7 11.31 -9.88 0.64
N GLY A 8 10.02 -9.87 0.25
CA GLY A 8 9.01 -8.99 0.85
C GLY A 8 8.85 -9.20 2.36
N LEU A 9 8.80 -10.46 2.81
CA LEU A 9 8.71 -10.77 4.25
C LEU A 9 9.97 -10.37 5.03
N ILE A 10 11.15 -10.47 4.41
CA ILE A 10 12.41 -10.02 5.02
C ILE A 10 12.40 -8.50 5.18
N TYR A 11 12.00 -7.76 4.15
CA TYR A 11 11.90 -6.29 4.24
C TYR A 11 10.92 -5.86 5.33
N PHE A 12 9.72 -6.46 5.36
CA PHE A 12 8.75 -6.23 6.42
C PHE A 12 9.33 -6.50 7.82
N ALA A 13 10.04 -7.62 8.02
CA ALA A 13 10.63 -7.96 9.30
C ALA A 13 11.68 -6.93 9.76
N ILE A 14 12.52 -6.46 8.84
CA ILE A 14 13.53 -5.44 9.13
C ILE A 14 12.85 -4.10 9.48
N GLU A 15 11.87 -3.66 8.69
CA GLU A 15 11.14 -2.41 8.92
C GLU A 15 10.39 -2.43 10.25
N ALA A 16 9.62 -3.48 10.51
CA ALA A 16 8.91 -3.68 11.76
C ALA A 16 9.86 -3.67 12.95
N PHE A 17 11.00 -4.37 12.86
CA PHE A 17 12.01 -4.37 13.91
C PHE A 17 12.55 -2.96 14.19
N LEU A 18 12.90 -2.19 13.15
CA LEU A 18 13.43 -0.83 13.31
C LEU A 18 12.39 0.12 13.92
N ILE A 19 11.13 0.02 13.52
CA ILE A 19 10.04 0.83 14.08
C ILE A 19 9.80 0.48 15.55
N LEU A 20 9.70 -0.81 15.87
CA LEU A 20 9.48 -1.26 17.25
C LEU A 20 10.67 -0.90 18.15
N LEU A 21 11.90 -1.06 17.67
CA LEU A 21 13.11 -0.64 18.39
C LEU A 21 13.09 0.87 18.66
N ARG A 22 12.74 1.70 17.67
CA ARG A 22 12.59 3.15 17.84
C ARG A 22 11.56 3.49 18.91
N LEU A 23 10.37 2.89 18.84
CA LEU A 23 9.28 3.13 19.79
C LEU A 23 9.67 2.69 21.20
N PHE A 24 10.31 1.53 21.34
CA PHE A 24 10.82 1.04 22.62
C PHE A 24 11.86 1.99 23.23
N MET A 25 12.86 2.40 22.45
CA MET A 25 13.90 3.32 22.92
C MET A 25 13.32 4.67 23.35
N ARG A 26 12.34 5.19 22.61
CA ARG A 26 11.66 6.44 22.99
C ARG A 26 10.77 6.30 24.21
N TRP A 27 10.06 5.19 24.33
CA TRP A 27 9.29 4.90 25.54
C TRP A 27 10.22 4.88 26.76
N ARG A 28 11.34 4.16 26.69
CA ARG A 28 12.34 4.09 27.78
C ARG A 28 12.92 5.48 28.12
N ALA A 29 13.15 6.33 27.11
CA ALA A 29 13.74 7.64 27.32
C ALA A 29 12.76 8.71 27.83
N GLN A 30 11.50 8.72 27.37
CA GLN A 30 10.61 9.88 27.55
C GLN A 30 9.34 9.61 28.37
N THR A 31 9.03 8.36 28.74
CA THR A 31 7.77 7.95 29.41
C THR A 31 6.52 8.25 28.55
N PHE A 32 5.49 7.40 28.60
CA PHE A 32 4.37 7.36 27.63
C PHE A 32 3.62 8.70 27.44
N ARG A 33 3.61 9.60 28.44
CA ARG A 33 2.94 10.92 28.39
C ARG A 33 3.67 11.99 27.57
N ARG A 34 4.90 11.72 27.09
CA ARG A 34 5.70 12.70 26.32
C ARG A 34 6.04 12.23 24.90
N LEU A 35 5.37 11.19 24.40
CA LEU A 35 5.53 10.75 23.02
C LEU A 35 5.10 11.86 22.06
N ALA A 36 5.89 12.06 21.00
CA ALA A 36 5.64 13.11 20.03
C ALA A 36 4.72 12.61 18.90
N MET A 37 4.14 13.54 18.14
CA MET A 37 3.23 13.19 17.03
C MET A 37 3.87 12.26 16.00
N ASP A 38 5.19 12.36 15.78
CA ASP A 38 5.92 11.45 14.89
C ASP A 38 5.92 9.99 15.39
N ASP A 39 5.83 9.76 16.70
CA ASP A 39 5.78 8.40 17.25
C ASP A 39 4.44 7.72 16.98
N TYR A 40 3.34 8.46 17.13
CA TYR A 40 2.00 7.97 16.79
C TYR A 40 1.88 7.69 15.28
N LEU A 41 2.44 8.56 14.44
CA LEU A 41 2.47 8.35 12.99
C LEU A 41 3.31 7.14 12.60
N MET A 42 4.44 6.89 13.27
CA MET A 42 5.23 5.67 13.02
C MET A 42 4.50 4.39 13.42
N SER A 43 3.75 4.40 14.53
CA SER A 43 2.89 3.28 14.90
C SER A 43 1.78 3.06 13.87
N PHE A 44 1.17 4.13 13.36
CA PHE A 44 0.17 4.04 12.30
C PHE A 44 0.75 3.56 10.97
N ALA A 45 1.98 3.97 10.63
CA ALA A 45 2.70 3.47 9.45
C ALA A 45 2.93 1.95 9.54
N LEU A 46 3.31 1.43 10.72
CA LEU A 46 3.44 -0.02 10.93
C LEU A 46 2.11 -0.75 10.73
N LEU A 47 0.99 -0.17 11.16
CA LEU A 47 -0.33 -0.78 10.90
C LEU A 47 -0.65 -0.83 9.41
N LEU A 48 -0.38 0.25 8.66
CA LEU A 48 -0.59 0.27 7.20
C LEU A 48 0.32 -0.71 6.48
N ASP A 49 1.56 -0.85 6.93
CA ASP A 49 2.53 -1.80 6.39
C ASP A 49 2.10 -3.26 6.61
N ILE A 50 1.58 -3.57 7.80
CA ILE A 50 0.98 -4.89 8.08
C ILE A 50 -0.19 -5.16 7.13
N ILE A 51 -1.08 -4.19 6.92
CA ILE A 51 -2.23 -4.34 6.01
C ILE A 51 -1.73 -4.59 4.57
N GLY A 52 -0.76 -3.81 4.10
CA GLY A 52 -0.14 -3.99 2.78
C GLY A 52 0.51 -5.37 2.62
N THR A 53 1.26 -5.81 3.63
CA THR A 53 1.91 -7.13 3.65
C THR A 53 0.89 -8.27 3.62
N VAL A 54 -0.18 -8.18 4.41
CA VAL A 54 -1.27 -9.18 4.41
C VAL A 54 -1.97 -9.22 3.05
N ALA A 55 -2.21 -8.07 2.42
CA ALA A 55 -2.78 -8.00 1.09
C ALA A 55 -1.87 -8.66 0.04
N SER A 56 -0.57 -8.40 0.08
CA SER A 56 0.43 -9.06 -0.78
C SER A 56 0.48 -10.57 -0.56
N CYS A 57 0.46 -11.02 0.70
CA CYS A 57 0.38 -12.45 1.04
C CYS A 57 -0.91 -13.09 0.51
N ALA A 58 -2.05 -12.38 0.55
CA ALA A 58 -3.29 -12.88 -0.02
C ALA A 58 -3.18 -13.04 -1.55
N VAL A 59 -2.55 -12.12 -2.26
CA VAL A 59 -2.30 -12.26 -3.71
C VAL A 59 -1.42 -13.48 -4.00
N VAL A 60 -0.30 -13.63 -3.30
CA VAL A 60 0.66 -14.71 -3.57
C VAL A 60 0.13 -16.08 -3.14
N PHE A 61 -0.34 -16.22 -1.90
CA PHE A 61 -0.64 -17.52 -1.29
C PHE A 61 -2.09 -17.95 -1.47
N VAL A 62 -3.05 -17.00 -1.50
CA VAL A 62 -4.48 -17.33 -1.64
C VAL A 62 -4.88 -17.30 -3.10
N ALA A 63 -4.54 -16.22 -3.82
CA ALA A 63 -4.89 -16.07 -5.24
C ALA A 63 -3.88 -16.75 -6.18
N HIS A 64 -2.79 -17.35 -5.67
CA HIS A 64 -1.74 -17.97 -6.47
C HIS A 64 -1.13 -17.04 -7.54
N GLY A 65 -1.06 -15.74 -7.23
CA GLY A 65 -0.60 -14.70 -8.17
C GLY A 65 -1.61 -14.33 -9.25
N LEU A 66 -2.83 -14.86 -9.22
CA LEU A 66 -3.90 -14.54 -10.17
C LEU A 66 -4.60 -13.24 -9.75
N ALA A 67 -4.33 -12.16 -10.47
CA ALA A 67 -5.11 -10.92 -10.43
C ALA A 67 -5.44 -10.47 -11.86
N ASN A 68 -6.37 -9.52 -12.01
CA ASN A 68 -6.79 -9.03 -13.33
C ASN A 68 -5.65 -8.31 -14.08
N SER A 69 -4.73 -7.66 -13.35
CA SER A 69 -3.41 -7.30 -13.87
C SER A 69 -2.38 -8.28 -13.32
N GLY A 70 -1.62 -8.93 -14.22
CA GLY A 70 -0.58 -9.85 -13.80
C GLY A 70 0.56 -9.12 -13.08
N TYR A 71 1.19 -9.79 -12.12
CA TYR A 71 2.47 -9.38 -11.56
C TYR A 71 3.60 -9.97 -12.43
N GLU A 72 4.59 -9.15 -12.81
CA GLU A 72 5.74 -9.59 -13.59
C GLU A 72 6.73 -10.34 -12.67
N SER A 73 6.77 -11.68 -12.75
CA SER A 73 7.82 -12.49 -12.13
C SER A 73 8.73 -13.07 -13.22
N ARG A 74 10.03 -12.77 -13.10
CA ARG A 74 11.06 -12.93 -14.14
C ARG A 74 11.41 -14.40 -14.49
N GLU A 75 11.00 -15.38 -13.69
CA GLU A 75 11.47 -16.77 -13.85
C GLU A 75 10.54 -17.69 -14.67
N ASP A 76 9.25 -17.37 -14.86
CA ASP A 76 8.33 -18.26 -15.58
C ASP A 76 7.54 -17.55 -16.68
N ARG A 77 8.16 -17.43 -17.86
CA ARG A 77 7.58 -16.85 -19.09
C ARG A 77 6.30 -17.55 -19.59
N LYS A 78 5.90 -18.69 -19.02
CA LYS A 78 4.82 -19.54 -19.56
C LYS A 78 3.51 -19.54 -18.78
N ARG A 79 3.47 -18.94 -17.58
CA ARG A 79 2.22 -18.74 -16.80
C ARG A 79 1.85 -17.25 -16.70
N MET A 80 2.45 -16.45 -17.59
CA MET A 80 2.30 -15.01 -17.70
C MET A 80 1.44 -14.68 -18.92
N GLN A 81 0.14 -14.88 -18.80
CA GLN A 81 -0.80 -14.27 -19.73
C GLN A 81 -1.68 -13.35 -18.89
N SER A 82 -1.52 -12.03 -19.06
CA SER A 82 -2.66 -11.13 -18.87
C SER A 82 -3.81 -11.78 -19.63
N ILE A 83 -4.87 -12.14 -18.93
CA ILE A 83 -5.92 -12.96 -19.51
C ILE A 83 -6.41 -12.27 -20.79
N THR A 84 -6.29 -12.96 -21.93
CA THR A 84 -6.64 -12.42 -23.25
C THR A 84 -8.15 -12.18 -23.28
N ASP A 85 -8.66 -11.23 -24.07
CA ASP A 85 -10.11 -10.95 -24.12
C ASP A 85 -10.95 -12.21 -24.43
N ASP A 86 -10.44 -13.10 -25.29
CA ASP A 86 -11.07 -14.39 -25.60
C ASP A 86 -11.05 -15.39 -24.41
N GLU A 87 -9.98 -15.38 -23.63
CA GLU A 87 -9.86 -16.20 -22.41
C GLU A 87 -10.76 -15.64 -21.28
N ARG A 88 -10.90 -14.31 -21.19
CA ARG A 88 -11.83 -13.65 -20.25
C ARG A 88 -13.27 -13.98 -20.59
N ALA A 89 -13.61 -13.96 -21.88
CA ALA A 89 -14.96 -14.22 -22.36
C ALA A 89 -15.37 -15.69 -22.18
N SER A 90 -14.41 -16.62 -22.23
CA SER A 90 -14.64 -18.05 -22.03
C SER A 90 -14.56 -18.50 -20.56
N LEU A 91 -14.15 -17.62 -19.63
CA LEU A 91 -14.06 -17.94 -18.22
C LEU A 91 -15.45 -18.00 -17.58
N SER A 92 -15.85 -19.18 -17.11
CA SER A 92 -17.11 -19.36 -16.40
C SER A 92 -17.11 -18.64 -15.03
N PRO A 93 -18.18 -17.89 -14.69
CA PRO A 93 -18.33 -17.26 -13.37
C PRO A 93 -18.28 -18.23 -12.19
N ASP A 94 -18.66 -19.49 -12.39
CA ASP A 94 -18.67 -20.52 -11.34
C ASP A 94 -17.32 -21.20 -11.13
N SER A 95 -16.34 -20.93 -12.01
CA SER A 95 -15.02 -21.54 -11.95
C SER A 95 -14.25 -21.09 -10.69
N SER A 96 -13.38 -21.97 -10.19
CA SER A 96 -12.45 -21.63 -9.11
C SER A 96 -11.50 -20.51 -9.54
N GLU A 97 -11.06 -20.49 -10.79
CA GLU A 97 -10.18 -19.44 -11.32
C GLU A 97 -10.85 -18.05 -11.31
N PHE A 98 -12.12 -17.95 -11.70
CA PHE A 98 -12.86 -16.68 -11.63
C PHE A 98 -12.84 -16.10 -10.21
N ARG A 99 -13.13 -16.94 -9.21
CA ARG A 99 -13.11 -16.51 -7.80
C ARG A 99 -11.72 -16.08 -7.33
N LEU A 100 -10.68 -16.83 -7.70
CA LEU A 100 -9.30 -16.50 -7.35
C LEU A 100 -8.87 -15.16 -7.94
N ARG A 101 -9.20 -14.89 -9.21
CA ARG A 101 -8.91 -13.61 -9.88
C ARG A 101 -9.64 -12.42 -9.26
N VAL A 102 -10.90 -12.59 -8.87
CA VAL A 102 -11.66 -11.54 -8.16
C VAL A 102 -11.02 -11.27 -6.79
N GLN A 103 -10.67 -12.31 -6.04
CA GLN A 103 -10.03 -12.18 -4.73
C GLN A 103 -8.65 -11.53 -4.84
N GLY A 104 -7.83 -11.95 -5.81
CA GLY A 104 -6.52 -11.36 -6.08
C GLY A 104 -6.62 -9.89 -6.46
N SER A 105 -7.59 -9.52 -7.31
CA SER A 105 -7.81 -8.12 -7.70
C SER A 105 -8.24 -7.23 -6.53
N LYS A 106 -9.09 -7.74 -5.62
CA LYS A 106 -9.47 -7.05 -4.38
C LYS A 106 -8.28 -6.86 -3.44
N ALA A 107 -7.50 -7.91 -3.23
CA ALA A 107 -6.30 -7.86 -2.40
C ALA A 107 -5.26 -6.88 -2.99
N HIS A 108 -5.10 -6.87 -4.32
CA HIS A 108 -4.20 -5.95 -5.00
C HIS A 108 -4.60 -4.50 -4.76
N LEU A 109 -5.88 -4.15 -4.99
CA LEU A 109 -6.40 -2.79 -4.74
C LEU A 109 -6.20 -2.35 -3.28
N ALA A 110 -6.44 -3.26 -2.32
CA ALA A 110 -6.21 -3.00 -0.91
C ALA A 110 -4.72 -2.75 -0.60
N GLY A 111 -3.82 -3.52 -1.23
CA GLY A 111 -2.37 -3.35 -1.13
C GLY A 111 -1.92 -1.98 -1.62
N TRP A 112 -2.32 -1.58 -2.83
CA TRP A 112 -2.01 -0.27 -3.41
C TRP A 112 -2.51 0.89 -2.55
N THR A 113 -3.75 0.81 -2.08
CA THR A 113 -4.35 1.86 -1.25
C THR A 113 -3.60 2.00 0.08
N SER A 114 -3.22 0.87 0.70
CA SER A 114 -2.47 0.84 1.95
C SER A 114 -1.05 1.39 1.78
N PHE A 115 -0.38 1.03 0.68
CA PHE A 115 0.93 1.55 0.31
C PHE A 115 0.91 3.07 0.09
N ALA A 116 -0.08 3.56 -0.66
CA ALA A 116 -0.28 4.98 -0.88
C ALA A 116 -0.51 5.73 0.45
N ALA A 117 -1.38 5.21 1.32
CA ALA A 117 -1.59 5.78 2.65
C ALA A 117 -0.30 5.78 3.50
N LEU A 118 0.50 4.71 3.42
CA LEU A 118 1.78 4.59 4.13
C LEU A 118 2.77 5.66 3.68
N LEU A 119 2.92 5.87 2.36
CA LEU A 119 3.82 6.90 1.83
C LEU A 119 3.44 8.31 2.31
N TRP A 120 2.15 8.62 2.38
CA TRP A 120 1.70 9.91 2.90
C TRP A 120 1.87 10.02 4.41
N CYS A 121 1.65 8.93 5.16
CA CYS A 121 1.93 8.88 6.59
C CYS A 121 3.42 9.16 6.87
N LEU A 122 4.33 8.58 6.08
CA LEU A 122 5.76 8.83 6.19
C LEU A 122 6.11 10.28 5.88
N LYS A 123 5.53 10.89 4.83
CA LYS A 123 5.72 12.33 4.54
C LYS A 123 5.30 13.20 5.74
N LEU A 124 4.16 12.90 6.35
CA LEU A 124 3.70 13.61 7.55
C LEU A 124 4.67 13.40 8.73
N CYS A 125 5.14 12.18 8.95
CA CYS A 125 6.11 11.88 10.00
C CYS A 125 7.39 12.71 9.86
N TRP A 126 7.94 12.78 8.65
CA TRP A 126 9.11 13.62 8.34
C TRP A 126 8.84 15.10 8.57
N LEU A 127 7.68 15.62 8.15
CA LEU A 127 7.31 17.02 8.38
C LEU A 127 7.20 17.36 9.87
N PHE A 128 6.55 16.52 10.68
CA PHE A 128 6.46 16.73 12.12
C PHE A 128 7.83 16.60 12.82
N PHE A 129 8.66 15.66 12.37
CA PHE A 129 10.03 15.54 12.85
C PHE A 129 10.84 16.81 12.56
N TYR A 130 10.76 17.36 11.34
CA TYR A 130 11.41 18.62 11.00
C TYR A 130 10.84 19.81 11.75
N LYS A 131 9.52 19.84 12.02
CA LYS A 131 8.92 20.88 12.88
C LYS A 131 9.58 20.91 14.25
N ARG A 132 9.82 19.74 14.83
CA ARG A 132 10.42 19.59 16.16
C ARG A 132 11.90 19.96 16.15
N LEU A 133 12.66 19.51 15.16
CA LEU A 133 14.10 19.81 15.04
C LEU A 133 14.35 21.29 14.71
N GLY A 134 13.51 21.86 13.85
CA GLY A 134 13.62 23.22 13.34
C GLY A 134 13.04 24.31 14.23
N HIS A 135 12.55 23.98 15.44
CA HIS A 135 11.91 24.96 16.35
C HIS A 135 12.82 26.16 16.69
N ARG A 136 14.14 25.99 16.64
CA ARG A 136 15.11 27.06 16.95
C ARG A 136 15.57 27.86 15.72
N VAL A 137 15.15 27.48 14.51
CA VAL A 137 15.57 28.12 13.27
C VAL A 137 14.45 29.02 12.75
N HIS A 138 14.75 30.29 12.54
CA HIS A 138 13.80 31.25 11.95
C HIS A 138 13.29 30.75 10.59
N HIS A 139 11.99 30.96 10.30
CA HIS A 139 11.30 30.55 9.06
C HIS A 139 11.11 29.04 8.81
N MET A 140 11.70 28.14 9.60
CA MET A 140 11.50 26.67 9.44
C MET A 140 10.04 26.27 9.68
N ALA A 141 9.39 26.83 10.71
CA ALA A 141 8.00 26.52 11.03
C ALA A 141 7.03 26.85 9.89
N LEU A 142 7.26 27.97 9.18
CA LEU A 142 6.44 28.36 8.03
C LEU A 142 6.58 27.36 6.88
N LYS A 143 7.82 26.99 6.53
CA LYS A 143 8.09 26.00 5.47
C LYS A 143 7.45 24.65 5.77
N VAL A 144 7.55 24.19 7.02
CA VAL A 144 6.95 22.93 7.45
C VAL A 144 5.42 22.99 7.43
N ASN A 145 4.81 24.09 7.86
CA ASN A 145 3.35 24.26 7.79
C ASN A 145 2.84 24.29 6.34
N ILE A 146 3.56 24.92 5.41
CA ILE A 146 3.26 24.86 3.97
C ILE A 146 3.36 23.42 3.47
N GLY A 147 4.43 22.71 3.85
CA GLY A 147 4.60 21.30 3.50
C GLY A 147 3.48 20.40 4.02
N LEU A 148 3.00 20.64 5.26
CA LEU A 148 1.84 19.94 5.83
C LEU A 148 0.57 20.19 5.03
N GLY A 149 0.31 21.45 4.64
CA GLY A 149 -0.82 21.81 3.79
C GLY A 149 -0.76 21.12 2.42
N PHE A 150 0.39 21.19 1.74
CA PHE A 150 0.60 20.54 0.44
C PHE A 150 0.47 19.01 0.53
N CYS A 151 1.03 18.39 1.57
CA CYS A 151 0.91 16.96 1.82
C CYS A 151 -0.56 16.55 2.05
N GLY A 152 -1.33 17.35 2.80
CA GLY A 152 -2.76 17.13 2.99
C GLY A 152 -3.57 17.25 1.70
N VAL A 153 -3.34 18.29 0.90
CA VAL A 153 -4.05 18.50 -0.37
C VAL A 153 -3.77 17.36 -1.35
N THR A 154 -2.50 16.98 -1.51
CA THR A 154 -2.11 15.88 -2.40
C THR A 154 -2.65 14.53 -1.93
N PHE A 155 -2.80 14.31 -0.61
CA PHE A 155 -3.43 13.11 -0.08
C PHE A 155 -4.91 13.06 -0.44
N VAL A 156 -5.64 14.15 -0.23
CA VAL A 156 -7.06 14.23 -0.58
C VAL A 156 -7.25 14.04 -2.09
N ALA A 157 -6.41 14.66 -2.92
CA ALA A 157 -6.43 14.47 -4.36
C ALA A 157 -6.22 13.00 -4.75
N LEU A 158 -5.24 12.32 -4.15
CA LEU A 158 -5.00 10.89 -4.37
C LEU A 158 -6.21 10.03 -3.98
N ILE A 159 -6.79 10.28 -2.80
CA ILE A 159 -7.97 9.54 -2.34
C ILE A 159 -9.15 9.79 -3.28
N CYS A 160 -9.36 11.01 -3.76
CA CYS A 160 -10.36 11.32 -4.77
C CYS A 160 -10.10 10.56 -6.09
N VAL A 161 -8.85 10.47 -6.54
CA VAL A 161 -8.49 9.69 -7.74
C VAL A 161 -8.82 8.22 -7.54
N ILE A 162 -8.47 7.63 -6.40
CA ILE A 162 -8.79 6.23 -6.08
C ILE A 162 -10.31 6.03 -6.05
N LEU A 163 -11.04 6.86 -5.29
CA LEU A 163 -12.50 6.73 -5.15
C LEU A 163 -13.22 6.93 -6.48
N PHE A 164 -12.91 7.98 -7.23
CA PHE A 164 -13.58 8.27 -8.50
C PHE A 164 -13.17 7.33 -9.63
N GLY A 165 -11.93 6.85 -9.63
CA GLY A 165 -11.50 5.81 -10.55
C GLY A 165 -12.22 4.49 -10.27
N CYS A 166 -12.46 4.16 -9.00
CA CYS A 166 -13.05 2.88 -8.62
C CYS A 166 -14.58 2.88 -8.64
N VAL A 167 -15.29 4.01 -8.78
CA VAL A 167 -16.77 3.99 -8.73
C VAL A 167 -17.36 3.58 -10.10
N PRO A 168 -18.21 2.53 -10.16
CA PRO A 168 -18.64 1.62 -9.09
C PRO A 168 -17.62 0.50 -8.81
N PHE A 169 -17.32 0.26 -7.52
CA PHE A 169 -16.20 -0.59 -7.06
C PHE A 169 -16.22 -2.00 -7.65
N GLU A 170 -17.42 -2.53 -7.91
CA GLU A 170 -17.62 -3.84 -8.55
C GLU A 170 -16.94 -3.97 -9.91
N LYS A 171 -16.74 -2.86 -10.62
CA LYS A 171 -16.04 -2.85 -11.91
C LYS A 171 -14.53 -2.99 -11.77
N SER A 172 -13.94 -2.62 -10.64
CA SER A 172 -12.48 -2.70 -10.44
C SER A 172 -11.96 -4.14 -10.33
N TRP A 173 -12.81 -5.10 -9.94
CA TRP A 173 -12.48 -6.52 -9.91
C TRP A 173 -13.28 -7.34 -10.93
N GLN A 174 -13.95 -6.68 -11.87
CA GLN A 174 -14.67 -7.33 -12.96
C GLN A 174 -13.68 -8.02 -13.91
N ILE A 175 -14.00 -9.24 -14.34
CA ILE A 175 -13.16 -10.00 -15.29
C ILE A 175 -13.53 -9.69 -16.74
N ASN A 176 -14.83 -9.58 -17.05
CA ASN A 176 -15.35 -9.31 -18.39
C ASN A 176 -16.57 -8.37 -18.35
N PRO A 177 -16.69 -7.33 -19.20
CA PRO A 177 -15.64 -6.70 -20.03
C PRO A 177 -14.40 -6.24 -19.24
N ASP A 178 -13.30 -5.99 -19.96
CA ASP A 178 -12.03 -5.53 -19.40
C ASP A 178 -12.22 -4.27 -18.53
N PRO A 179 -11.78 -4.27 -17.25
CA PRO A 179 -11.86 -3.10 -16.39
C PRO A 179 -11.06 -1.89 -16.89
N GLY A 180 -10.15 -2.07 -17.86
CA GLY A 180 -9.32 -1.01 -18.43
C GLY A 180 -8.17 -0.59 -17.50
N GLY A 181 -7.16 0.09 -18.06
CA GLY A 181 -5.88 0.35 -17.37
C GLY A 181 -5.90 1.40 -16.26
N MET A 182 -7.02 2.07 -15.97
CA MET A 182 -6.98 3.35 -15.25
C MET A 182 -6.53 3.29 -13.78
N ILE A 183 -6.53 2.12 -13.14
CA ILE A 183 -6.14 1.97 -11.71
C ILE A 183 -5.00 0.97 -11.50
N LEU A 184 -4.80 0.00 -12.41
CA LEU A 184 -3.82 -1.08 -12.24
C LEU A 184 -2.51 -0.85 -13.02
N SER A 185 -2.34 0.28 -13.71
CA SER A 185 -1.12 0.63 -14.45
C SER A 185 -0.41 1.91 -13.99
N LEU A 186 -0.83 2.50 -12.86
CA LEU A 186 -0.16 3.60 -12.16
C LEU A 186 0.62 3.03 -10.98
#